data_AF-A0A523CI21-F1
#
_entry.id   AF-A0A523CI21-F1
#
_cell.length_a   1.000
_cell.length_b   1.000
_cell.length_c   1.000
_cell.angle_alpha   90.00
_cell.angle_beta   90.00
_cell.angle_gamma   90.00
#
_symmetry.space_group_name_H-M   'P 1'
#
loop_
_entity.id
_entity.type
_entity.pdbx_description
1 polymer ?
#
loop_
_entity_poly.entity_id
_entity_poly.type
_entity_poly.pdbx_seq_one_letter_code
_entity_poly.pdbx_strand_id
1 'polypeptide(L)'
;MKKREDGRYEKFPRFTPCQEMYVFHNEVGRVLDISMNGVTFTYIADNRPPKDFPSEGMLFTTGGMYIHDIPFARISDHVHGCFFSDGYCIRERRIRFGALSPELVRKLEGFILENAHIPQRSYAARHLAYTPDYVTTGGATHCTPPARAEGGA
;
A
#
# COMPACT_ATOMS: atom_id res chain seq x y z
N MET A 1 -14.40 20.90 -0.63
CA MET A 1 -13.64 20.47 0.56
C MET A 1 -14.05 21.32 1.75
N LYS A 2 -14.42 20.70 2.88
CA LYS A 2 -14.78 21.42 4.10
C LYS A 2 -13.50 21.56 4.94
N LYS A 3 -12.99 22.78 5.06
CA LYS A 3 -11.97 23.10 6.07
C LYS A 3 -12.63 22.85 7.42
N ARG A 4 -12.04 22.04 8.30
CA ARG A 4 -12.51 22.01 9.68
C ARG A 4 -12.26 23.39 10.29
N GLU A 5 -13.14 23.83 11.18
CA GLU A 5 -13.07 25.15 11.83
C GLU A 5 -11.76 25.36 12.60
N ASP A 6 -11.04 24.28 12.92
CA ASP A 6 -9.73 24.27 13.59
C ASP A 6 -8.51 24.40 12.63
N GLY A 7 -8.75 24.59 11.33
CA GLY A 7 -7.70 24.69 10.32
C GLY A 7 -7.00 23.36 10.00
N ARG A 8 -7.45 22.24 10.56
CA ARG A 8 -6.90 20.90 10.30
C ARG A 8 -7.55 20.29 9.06
N TYR A 9 -6.72 19.75 8.19
CA TYR A 9 -7.19 18.99 7.03
C TYR A 9 -7.78 17.66 7.49
N GLU A 10 -8.84 17.20 6.83
CA GLU A 10 -9.36 15.85 7.05
C GLU A 10 -8.25 14.81 6.87
N LYS A 11 -8.06 14.01 7.91
CA LYS A 11 -7.14 12.87 7.88
C LYS A 11 -7.88 11.71 7.22
N PHE A 12 -7.48 11.39 5.99
CA PHE A 12 -7.90 10.16 5.35
C PHE A 12 -7.01 8.99 5.83
N PRO A 13 -7.59 7.79 6.05
CA PRO A 13 -6.81 6.59 6.23
C PRO A 13 -5.83 6.40 5.05
N ARG A 14 -4.62 5.92 5.35
CA ARG A 14 -3.63 5.56 4.34
C ARG A 14 -3.51 4.05 4.25
N PHE A 15 -3.29 3.56 3.05
CA PHE A 15 -3.28 2.15 2.72
C PHE A 15 -1.97 1.79 2.04
N THR A 16 -1.38 0.69 2.47
CA THR A 16 -0.27 0.06 1.75
C THR A 16 -0.84 -0.75 0.58
N PRO A 17 -0.28 -0.62 -0.64
CA PRO A 17 -0.68 -1.43 -1.77
C PRO A 17 -0.53 -2.93 -1.47
N CYS A 18 -1.50 -3.75 -1.87
CA CYS A 18 -1.42 -5.21 -1.80
C CYS A 18 -0.69 -5.84 -3.01
N GLN A 19 -0.40 -5.03 -4.04
CA GLN A 19 0.38 -5.40 -5.21
C GLN A 19 1.29 -4.25 -5.63
N GLU A 20 2.20 -4.49 -6.57
CA GLU A 20 3.09 -3.46 -7.09
C GLU A 20 2.30 -2.32 -7.75
N MET A 21 2.46 -1.14 -7.18
CA MET A 21 1.80 0.10 -7.60
C MET A 21 2.85 1.18 -7.78
N TYR A 22 2.68 1.98 -8.81
CA TYR A 22 3.63 3.00 -9.23
C TYR A 22 2.94 4.35 -9.45
N VAL A 23 3.75 5.39 -9.34
CA VAL A 23 3.45 6.76 -9.72
C VAL A 23 4.32 7.13 -10.91
N PHE A 24 3.75 7.83 -11.87
CA PHE A 24 4.51 8.61 -12.84
C PHE A 24 4.33 10.11 -12.55
N HIS A 25 5.43 10.77 -12.19
CA HIS A 25 5.49 12.21 -11.91
C HIS A 25 6.93 12.70 -12.12
N ASN A 26 7.28 13.02 -13.37
CA ASN A 26 8.63 13.06 -13.97
C ASN A 26 9.36 11.73 -13.94
N GLU A 27 9.44 11.11 -12.77
CA GLU A 27 10.06 9.81 -12.56
C GLU A 27 8.99 8.75 -12.31
N VAL A 28 9.35 7.49 -12.58
CA VAL A 28 8.57 6.35 -12.11
C VAL A 28 9.00 6.04 -10.69
N GLY A 29 8.04 6.00 -9.78
CA GLY A 29 8.27 5.69 -8.38
C GLY A 29 7.35 4.60 -7.85
N ARG A 30 7.84 3.79 -6.92
CA ARG A 30 7.06 2.74 -6.26
C ARG A 30 6.27 3.33 -5.10
N VAL A 31 4.96 3.11 -5.09
CA VAL A 31 4.08 3.57 -4.02
C VAL A 31 4.39 2.82 -2.73
N LEU A 32 4.62 3.58 -1.65
CA LEU A 32 4.72 3.04 -0.29
C LEU A 32 3.34 2.96 0.36
N ASP A 33 2.58 4.06 0.24
CA ASP A 33 1.24 4.15 0.77
C ASP A 33 0.42 5.25 0.06
N ILE A 34 -0.90 5.09 0.04
CA ILE A 34 -1.84 5.97 -0.64
C ILE A 34 -3.09 6.22 0.19
N SER A 35 -3.66 7.41 0.06
CA SER A 35 -4.94 7.81 0.66
C SER A 35 -5.71 8.69 -0.33
N MET A 36 -6.99 8.96 -0.03
CA MET A 36 -7.83 9.86 -0.85
C MET A 36 -7.28 11.30 -0.99
N ASN A 37 -6.30 11.69 -0.19
CA ASN A 37 -5.70 13.03 -0.23
C ASN A 37 -4.24 13.06 -0.70
N GLY A 38 -3.62 11.92 -0.99
CA GLY A 38 -2.23 11.91 -1.43
C GLY A 38 -1.53 10.56 -1.39
N VAL A 39 -0.33 10.55 -1.96
CA VAL A 39 0.49 9.35 -2.13
C VAL A 39 1.92 9.61 -1.64
N THR A 40 2.52 8.61 -1.02
CA THR A 40 3.96 8.56 -0.74
C THR A 40 4.59 7.49 -1.61
N PHE A 41 5.70 7.81 -2.26
CA PHE A 41 6.41 6.87 -3.11
C PHE A 41 7.93 7.08 -3.06
N THR A 42 8.68 6.03 -3.39
CA THR A 42 10.12 6.12 -3.61
C THR A 42 10.46 6.08 -5.08
N TYR A 43 11.52 6.77 -5.47
CA TYR A 43 12.03 6.79 -6.83
C TYR A 43 13.55 7.02 -6.80
N ILE A 44 14.20 6.78 -7.94
CA ILE A 44 15.64 7.00 -8.10
C ILE A 44 15.85 8.25 -8.92
N ALA A 45 16.73 9.13 -8.45
CA ALA A 45 17.16 10.31 -9.18
C ALA A 45 18.62 10.62 -8.85
N ASP A 46 19.25 11.46 -9.66
CA ASP A 46 20.56 12.02 -9.33
C ASP A 46 20.44 13.06 -8.19
N ASN A 47 21.58 13.60 -7.74
CA ASN A 47 21.66 14.63 -6.71
C ASN A 47 21.02 15.98 -7.08
N ARG A 48 20.49 16.15 -8.31
CA ARG A 48 19.92 17.39 -8.82
C ARG A 48 18.50 17.15 -9.34
N PRO A 49 17.54 16.89 -8.44
CA PRO A 49 16.17 16.68 -8.88
C PRO A 49 15.65 17.87 -9.68
N PRO A 50 14.77 17.64 -10.68
CA PRO A 50 14.17 18.70 -11.46
C PRO A 50 13.62 19.81 -10.57
N LYS A 51 13.88 21.08 -10.91
CA LYS A 51 13.27 22.21 -10.18
C LYS A 51 11.77 22.27 -10.42
N ASP A 52 11.37 21.91 -11.63
CA ASP A 52 9.98 21.95 -12.09
C ASP A 52 9.39 20.54 -12.11
N PHE A 53 8.16 20.45 -11.61
CA PHE A 53 7.38 19.22 -11.57
C PHE A 53 6.09 19.41 -12.34
N PRO A 54 5.62 18.36 -13.05
CA PRO A 54 4.30 18.34 -13.62
C PRO A 54 3.26 18.67 -12.55
N SER A 55 2.26 19.47 -12.90
CA SER A 55 1.12 19.73 -12.01
C SER A 55 0.21 18.52 -11.86
N GLU A 56 0.40 17.49 -12.69
CA GLU A 56 -0.42 16.30 -12.75
C GLU A 56 0.43 15.03 -12.81
N GLY A 57 -0.12 13.92 -12.33
CA GLY A 57 0.54 12.63 -12.39
C GLY A 57 -0.43 11.48 -12.66
N MET A 58 0.15 10.30 -12.77
CA MET A 58 -0.57 9.05 -12.99
C MET A 58 -0.22 8.05 -11.90
N LEU A 59 -1.22 7.26 -11.47
CA LEU A 59 -1.01 6.04 -10.69
C LEU A 59 -1.33 4.85 -11.57
N PHE A 60 -0.56 3.78 -11.46
CA PHE A 60 -0.79 2.55 -12.21
C PHE A 60 -0.27 1.33 -11.46
N THR A 61 -0.78 0.16 -11.82
CA THR A 61 -0.37 -1.13 -11.25
C THR A 61 0.18 -2.04 -12.33
N THR A 62 0.93 -3.07 -11.94
CA THR A 62 1.39 -4.10 -12.89
C THR A 62 0.23 -4.91 -13.50
N GLY A 63 -0.94 -4.92 -12.85
CA GLY A 63 -2.17 -5.52 -13.36
C GLY A 63 -2.90 -4.71 -14.44
N GLY A 64 -2.34 -3.59 -14.90
CA GLY A 64 -2.88 -2.79 -16.00
C GLY A 64 -3.96 -1.77 -15.61
N MET A 65 -4.26 -1.63 -14.31
CA MET A 65 -5.11 -0.55 -13.83
C MET A 65 -4.33 0.77 -13.79
N TYR A 66 -4.97 1.87 -14.16
CA TYR A 66 -4.38 3.19 -14.06
C TYR A 66 -5.42 4.29 -13.86
N ILE A 67 -4.96 5.40 -13.29
CA ILE A 67 -5.68 6.66 -13.18
C ILE A 67 -4.69 7.79 -13.48
N HIS A 68 -5.09 8.76 -14.31
CA HIS A 68 -4.23 9.85 -14.79
C HIS A 68 -4.91 11.21 -14.55
N ASP A 69 -4.23 12.28 -14.96
CA ASP A 69 -4.64 13.68 -14.78
C ASP A 69 -4.94 14.02 -13.32
N ILE A 70 -4.19 13.40 -12.39
CA ILE A 70 -4.38 13.65 -10.96
C ILE A 70 -3.57 14.89 -10.58
N PRO A 71 -4.21 15.96 -10.09
CA PRO A 71 -3.49 17.17 -9.71
C PRO A 71 -2.56 16.88 -8.53
N PHE A 72 -1.26 17.06 -8.72
CA PHE A 72 -0.24 16.77 -7.73
C PHE A 72 0.35 18.06 -7.17
N ALA A 73 0.40 18.14 -5.85
CA ALA A 73 1.10 19.18 -5.12
C ALA A 73 2.16 18.55 -4.21
N ARG A 74 3.44 18.85 -4.48
CA ARG A 74 4.55 18.32 -3.69
C ARG A 74 4.49 18.86 -2.26
N ILE A 75 4.46 17.95 -1.28
CA ILE A 75 4.56 18.27 0.15
C ILE A 75 6.03 18.22 0.59
N SER A 76 6.71 17.13 0.24
CA SER A 76 8.09 16.88 0.65
C SER A 76 8.79 15.96 -0.33
N ASP A 77 10.12 16.02 -0.33
CA ASP A 77 10.98 15.21 -1.20
C ASP A 77 12.38 15.10 -0.57
N HIS A 78 12.68 13.93 -0.01
CA HIS A 78 13.86 13.72 0.81
C HIS A 78 14.72 12.58 0.29
N VAL A 79 16.04 12.71 0.45
CA VAL A 79 16.98 11.64 0.13
C VAL A 79 16.92 10.61 1.26
N HIS A 80 16.60 9.36 0.92
CA HIS A 80 16.57 8.26 1.86
C HIS A 80 17.92 7.51 1.91
N GLY A 81 18.65 7.47 0.79
CA GLY A 81 19.97 6.89 0.71
C GLY A 81 20.57 7.06 -0.68
N CYS A 82 21.90 7.14 -0.75
CA CYS A 82 22.62 7.27 -2.02
C CYS A 82 23.42 6.01 -2.31
N PHE A 83 23.43 5.61 -3.57
CA PHE A 83 24.15 4.47 -4.07
C PHE A 83 25.25 4.96 -4.99
N PHE A 84 26.43 4.36 -4.84
CA PHE A 84 27.61 4.57 -5.70
C PHE A 84 28.26 5.96 -5.58
N SER A 85 29.48 6.05 -6.10
CA SER A 85 30.24 7.29 -6.30
C SER A 85 29.57 8.26 -7.28
N ASP A 86 28.58 7.77 -8.03
CA ASP A 86 28.08 8.37 -9.26
C ASP A 86 26.92 9.35 -8.99
N GLY A 87 26.49 9.46 -7.73
CA GLY A 87 25.56 10.49 -7.27
C GLY A 87 24.08 10.18 -7.46
N TYR A 88 23.70 8.91 -7.62
CA TYR A 88 22.30 8.47 -7.64
C TYR A 88 21.79 8.17 -6.24
N CYS A 89 20.56 8.60 -5.95
CA CYS A 89 19.94 8.40 -4.65
C CYS A 89 18.50 7.89 -4.78
N ILE A 90 18.12 7.03 -3.83
CA ILE A 90 16.72 6.76 -3.55
C ILE A 90 16.16 7.96 -2.78
N ARG A 91 15.05 8.48 -3.30
CA ARG A 91 14.33 9.61 -2.72
C ARG A 91 12.92 9.19 -2.39
N GLU A 92 12.38 9.70 -1.29
CA GLU A 92 10.98 9.56 -0.92
C GLU A 92 10.26 10.89 -1.19
N ARG A 93 9.24 10.84 -2.04
CA ARG A 93 8.39 12.00 -2.34
C ARG A 93 7.00 11.78 -1.77
N ARG A 94 6.50 12.83 -1.11
CA ARG A 94 5.13 12.90 -0.64
C ARG A 94 4.35 13.94 -1.45
N ILE A 95 3.26 13.49 -2.03
CA ILE A 95 2.36 14.29 -2.84
C ILE A 95 1.01 14.42 -2.15
N ARG A 96 0.44 15.62 -2.22
CA ARG A 96 -0.96 15.90 -1.95
C ARG A 96 -1.73 15.94 -3.26
N PHE A 97 -2.91 15.33 -3.30
CA PHE A 97 -3.82 15.51 -4.41
C PHE A 97 -4.52 16.87 -4.30
N GLY A 98 -4.56 17.61 -5.41
CA GLY A 98 -5.26 18.88 -5.52
C GLY A 98 -6.79 18.71 -5.56
N ALA A 99 -7.49 19.65 -6.19
CA ALA A 99 -8.93 19.55 -6.35
C ALA A 99 -9.28 18.43 -7.35
N LEU A 100 -9.85 17.33 -6.85
CA LEU A 100 -10.30 16.22 -7.67
C LEU A 100 -11.72 16.46 -8.17
N SER A 101 -11.96 16.15 -9.45
CA SER A 101 -13.33 16.13 -9.99
C SER A 101 -14.14 14.98 -9.36
N PRO A 102 -15.49 15.05 -9.33
CA PRO A 102 -16.30 13.95 -8.80
C PRO A 102 -16.08 12.61 -9.51
N GLU A 103 -15.70 12.64 -10.78
CA GLU A 103 -15.31 11.44 -11.52
C GLU A 103 -13.97 10.89 -11.03
N LEU A 104 -12.98 11.76 -10.87
CA LEU A 104 -11.65 11.38 -10.42
C LEU A 104 -11.66 10.88 -8.97
N VAL A 105 -12.52 11.44 -8.11
CA VAL A 105 -12.76 10.92 -6.76
C VAL A 105 -13.25 9.47 -6.81
N ARG A 106 -14.26 9.17 -7.64
CA ARG A 106 -14.80 7.82 -7.80
C ARG A 106 -13.75 6.84 -8.35
N LYS A 107 -12.98 7.28 -9.36
CA LYS A 107 -11.88 6.50 -9.94
C LYS A 107 -10.79 6.19 -8.91
N LEU A 108 -10.37 7.20 -8.13
CA LEU A 108 -9.36 7.05 -7.10
C LEU A 108 -9.83 6.13 -5.96
N GLU A 109 -11.09 6.28 -5.53
CA GLU A 109 -11.67 5.42 -4.51
C GLU A 109 -11.69 3.95 -4.96
N GLY A 110 -12.21 3.67 -6.16
CA GLY A 110 -12.18 2.32 -6.74
C GLY A 110 -10.77 1.77 -6.88
N PHE A 111 -9.84 2.58 -7.40
CA PHE A 111 -8.44 2.22 -7.54
C PHE A 111 -7.80 1.84 -6.20
N ILE A 112 -8.03 2.60 -5.13
CA ILE A 112 -7.52 2.27 -3.79
C ILE A 112 -8.17 1.01 -3.25
N LEU A 113 -9.50 0.85 -3.35
CA LEU A 113 -10.20 -0.31 -2.80
C LEU A 113 -9.81 -1.64 -3.46
N GLU A 114 -9.48 -1.62 -4.75
CA GLU A 114 -9.02 -2.78 -5.50
C GLU A 114 -7.56 -3.13 -5.19
N ASN A 115 -6.75 -2.16 -4.75
CA ASN A 115 -5.31 -2.31 -4.57
C ASN A 115 -4.82 -2.16 -3.13
N ALA A 116 -5.71 -1.92 -2.16
CA ALA A 116 -5.35 -1.76 -0.76
C ALA A 116 -5.36 -3.11 -0.03
N HIS A 117 -4.38 -3.32 0.85
CA HIS A 117 -4.43 -4.43 1.79
C HIS A 117 -5.46 -4.14 2.91
N ILE A 118 -6.75 -4.37 2.64
CA ILE A 118 -7.82 -4.20 3.62
C ILE A 118 -7.90 -5.46 4.48
N PRO A 119 -7.61 -5.41 5.80
CA PRO A 119 -7.58 -6.60 6.65
C PRO A 119 -8.85 -7.46 6.54
N GLN A 120 -10.02 -6.82 6.46
CA GLN A 120 -11.32 -7.47 6.33
C GLN A 120 -11.50 -8.25 5.00
N ARG A 121 -10.88 -7.81 3.90
CA ARG A 121 -10.86 -8.57 2.63
C ARG A 121 -9.84 -9.71 2.68
N SER A 122 -8.75 -9.55 3.42
CA SER A 122 -7.70 -10.58 3.54
C SER A 122 -8.07 -11.77 4.46
N TYR A 123 -9.08 -11.66 5.32
CA TYR A 123 -9.56 -12.79 6.13
C TYR A 123 -10.20 -13.90 5.27
N ALA A 124 -10.96 -13.54 4.24
CA ALA A 124 -11.55 -14.52 3.31
C ALA A 124 -10.48 -15.31 2.53
N ALA A 125 -9.36 -14.67 2.19
CA ALA A 125 -8.25 -15.33 1.48
C ALA A 125 -7.48 -16.34 2.36
N ARG A 126 -7.42 -16.13 3.68
CA ARG A 126 -6.75 -17.07 4.60
C ARG A 126 -7.54 -18.35 4.87
N HIS A 127 -8.87 -18.31 4.75
CA HIS A 127 -9.70 -19.50 4.92
C HIS A 127 -9.75 -20.41 3.69
N LEU A 128 -9.47 -19.90 2.49
CA LEU A 128 -9.37 -20.72 1.27
C LEU A 128 -8.01 -21.42 1.13
N ALA A 129 -6.97 -20.95 1.82
CA ALA A 129 -5.64 -21.55 1.83
C ALA A 129 -5.42 -22.56 2.96
N TYR A 130 -6.42 -22.77 3.84
CA TYR A 130 -6.36 -23.79 4.88
C TYR A 130 -7.10 -25.05 4.42
N THR A 131 -6.40 -25.92 3.70
CA THR A 131 -6.76 -27.34 3.64
C THR A 131 -6.15 -28.02 4.87
N PRO A 132 -6.94 -28.43 5.88
CA PRO A 132 -6.41 -29.29 6.91
C PRO A 132 -6.10 -30.66 6.29
N ASP A 133 -4.81 -30.98 6.14
CA ASP A 133 -4.28 -32.26 5.65
C ASP A 133 -4.48 -33.42 6.64
N TYR A 134 -5.72 -33.65 7.09
CA TYR A 134 -6.03 -34.83 7.91
C TYR A 134 -7.36 -35.47 7.55
N VAL A 135 -7.50 -35.91 6.30
CA VAL A 135 -8.36 -37.06 5.94
C VAL A 135 -7.69 -37.76 4.75
N THR A 136 -7.04 -38.90 4.91
CA THR A 136 -7.53 -40.27 4.60
C THR A 136 -6.29 -41.17 4.85
N THR A 137 -6.26 -42.22 5.67
CA THR A 137 -6.82 -43.58 5.46
C THR A 137 -6.62 -44.39 6.76
N GLY A 138 -7.53 -45.32 7.03
CA GLY A 138 -7.57 -46.12 8.26
C GLY A 138 -6.43 -47.13 8.46
N GLY A 139 -6.46 -47.78 9.61
CA GLY A 139 -5.58 -48.90 9.96
C GLY A 139 -5.20 -48.88 11.44
N ALA A 140 -5.77 -49.81 12.20
CA ALA A 140 -5.57 -50.02 13.63
C ALA A 140 -4.10 -50.05 14.08
N THR A 141 -3.81 -49.46 15.24
CA THR A 141 -3.23 -50.18 16.39
C THR A 141 -3.36 -49.35 17.66
N HIS A 142 -3.80 -50.03 18.71
CA HIS A 142 -3.87 -49.60 20.11
C HIS A 142 -2.63 -48.84 20.59
N CYS A 143 -2.84 -47.75 21.31
CA CYS A 143 -1.95 -47.30 22.38
C CYS A 143 -2.79 -46.74 23.52
N THR A 144 -2.91 -47.56 24.57
CA THR A 144 -3.59 -47.26 25.82
C THR A 144 -2.88 -46.11 26.55
N PRO A 145 -3.60 -45.09 27.07
CA PRO A 145 -2.97 -44.04 27.87
C PRO A 145 -2.55 -44.56 29.25
N PRO A 146 -1.40 -44.12 29.80
CA PRO A 146 -0.97 -44.51 31.13
C PRO A 146 -1.85 -43.90 32.23
N ALA A 147 -2.11 -44.70 33.25
CA ALA A 147 -3.00 -44.42 34.38
C ALA A 147 -2.57 -43.18 35.19
N ARG A 148 -3.56 -42.34 35.53
CA ARG A 148 -3.44 -41.31 36.57
C ARG A 148 -3.33 -42.00 37.93
N ALA A 149 -2.25 -41.75 38.65
CA ALA A 149 -2.17 -42.03 40.08
C ALA A 149 -2.86 -40.88 40.84
N GLU A 150 -4.02 -41.17 41.43
CA GLU A 150 -4.60 -40.41 42.53
C GLU A 150 -4.17 -41.04 43.86
N GLY A 151 -3.98 -40.20 44.88
CA GLY A 151 -3.70 -40.57 46.27
C GLY A 151 -2.44 -39.88 46.78
N GLY A 152 -2.45 -39.00 47.78
CA GLY A 152 -3.41 -38.77 48.84
C GLY A 152 -2.67 -38.90 50.18
N ALA A 153 -2.54 -37.78 50.89
CA ALA A 153 -2.44 -37.64 52.35
C ALA A 153 -2.43 -36.15 52.69
#